data_AF-A0A1R1I5K7-F1
#
_entry.id   AF-A0A1R1I5K7-F1
#
_cell.length_a   1.000
_cell.length_b   1.000
_cell.length_c   1.000
_cell.angle_alpha   90.00
_cell.angle_beta   90.00
_cell.angle_gamma   90.00
#
_symmetry.space_group_name_H-M   'P 1'
#
loop_
_entity.id
_entity.type
_entity.pdbx_description
1 polymer ?
#
loop_
_entity_poly.entity_id
_entity_poly.type
_entity_poly.pdbx_seq_one_letter_code
_entity_poly.pdbx_strand_id
1 'polypeptide(L)'
;MTVHFPDDAFGDPFDVHALPLPRPATGYAVQMLDTDTLLDRHRGTFLPVRESTLDALFSDFAEARNAAATWTRKHCAQPDEHRLAIVPASFDPVLKRHVLIYGVLCGQP
;
A
#
# COMPACT_ATOMS: atom_id res chain seq x y z
N MET A 1 25.04 6.26 -0.99
CA MET A 1 24.05 7.35 -1.06
C MET A 1 22.71 6.76 -0.68
N THR A 2 22.10 7.23 0.41
CA THR A 2 20.74 6.80 0.78
C THR A 2 19.78 7.54 -0.15
N VAL A 3 19.03 6.82 -0.97
CA VAL A 3 17.97 7.40 -1.81
C VAL A 3 16.95 8.06 -0.89
N HIS A 4 16.67 9.35 -1.12
CA HIS A 4 15.61 10.09 -0.45
C HIS A 4 14.39 10.15 -1.37
N PHE A 5 13.22 9.76 -0.87
CA PHE A 5 11.96 9.87 -1.60
C PHE A 5 11.27 11.18 -1.22
N PRO A 6 10.62 11.88 -2.16
CA PRO A 6 9.73 12.99 -1.80
C PRO A 6 8.55 12.50 -0.94
N ASP A 7 7.82 13.42 -0.33
CA ASP A 7 6.75 13.07 0.61
C ASP A 7 5.54 12.40 -0.09
N ASP A 8 5.33 12.74 -1.35
CA ASP A 8 4.28 12.27 -2.24
C ASP A 8 4.71 11.09 -3.14
N ALA A 9 5.91 10.53 -2.95
CA ALA A 9 6.48 9.51 -3.82
C ALA A 9 5.56 8.29 -4.03
N PHE A 10 4.74 7.96 -3.03
CA PHE A 10 3.83 6.82 -3.06
C PHE A 10 2.36 7.27 -3.00
N GLY A 11 2.07 8.50 -3.45
CA GLY A 11 0.80 9.19 -3.29
C GLY A 11 0.85 10.27 -2.20
N ASP A 12 -0.07 11.22 -2.27
CA ASP A 12 -0.18 12.30 -1.29
C ASP A 12 -0.52 11.76 0.10
N PRO A 13 0.07 12.29 1.18
CA PRO A 13 -0.35 11.98 2.54
C PRO A 13 -1.83 12.28 2.78
N PHE A 14 -2.56 11.34 3.39
CA PHE A 14 -3.97 11.50 3.72
C PHE A 14 -4.32 10.90 5.09
N ASP A 15 -5.37 11.44 5.70
CA ASP A 15 -6.01 10.84 6.87
C ASP A 15 -7.14 9.92 6.42
N VAL A 16 -6.97 8.62 6.68
CA VAL A 16 -7.92 7.56 6.30
C VAL A 16 -9.31 7.77 6.90
N HIS A 17 -9.41 8.44 8.05
CA HIS A 17 -10.68 8.73 8.73
C HIS A 17 -11.36 10.01 8.23
N ALA A 18 -10.63 10.89 7.56
CA ALA A 18 -11.15 12.13 7.00
C ALA A 18 -11.58 11.99 5.53
N LEU A 19 -11.23 10.89 4.86
CA LEU A 19 -11.59 10.66 3.46
C LEU A 19 -13.09 10.35 3.30
N PRO A 20 -13.77 10.92 2.29
CA PRO A 20 -15.17 10.62 1.98
C PRO A 20 -15.29 9.25 1.27
N LEU A 21 -14.95 8.18 1.99
CA LEU A 21 -14.88 6.85 1.44
C LEU A 21 -16.26 6.21 1.30
N PRO A 22 -16.50 5.41 0.24
CA PRO A 22 -17.74 4.65 0.10
C PRO A 22 -17.91 3.60 1.21
N ARG A 23 -16.81 3.19 1.85
CA ARG A 23 -16.77 2.30 3.02
C ARG A 23 -15.63 2.73 3.94
N PRO A 24 -15.76 2.60 5.27
CA PRO A 24 -14.68 2.92 6.18
C PRO A 24 -13.43 2.08 5.89
N ALA A 25 -12.30 2.75 5.68
CA ALA A 25 -11.00 2.11 5.77
C ALA A 25 -10.56 2.03 7.24
N THR A 26 -9.77 1.00 7.54
CA THR A 26 -9.25 0.74 8.90
C THR A 26 -7.73 0.89 8.97
N GLY A 27 -7.08 1.14 7.83
CA GLY A 27 -5.67 1.47 7.78
C GLY A 27 -5.19 1.76 6.37
N TYR A 28 -3.87 1.70 6.24
CA TYR A 28 -3.13 2.00 5.02
C TYR A 28 -2.50 0.72 4.47
N ALA A 29 -2.48 0.55 3.16
CA ALA A 29 -1.78 -0.56 2.51
C ALA A 29 -0.89 -0.03 1.38
N VAL A 30 0.23 -0.71 1.13
CA VAL A 30 1.10 -0.41 -0.03
C VAL A 30 0.71 -1.37 -1.14
N GLN A 31 0.10 -0.84 -2.20
CA GLN A 31 -0.33 -1.61 -3.37
C GLN A 31 0.73 -1.54 -4.48
N MET A 32 0.96 -2.66 -5.16
CA MET A 32 1.62 -2.67 -6.46
C MET A 32 0.59 -2.31 -7.53
N LEU A 33 0.82 -1.22 -8.25
CA LEU A 33 -0.07 -0.72 -9.30
C LEU A 33 -0.31 -1.79 -10.37
N ASP A 34 -1.47 -1.73 -11.01
CA ASP A 34 -1.96 -2.70 -12.02
C ASP A 34 -2.18 -4.14 -11.48
N THR A 35 -2.00 -4.37 -10.18
CA THR A 35 -2.19 -5.67 -9.55
C THR A 35 -3.09 -5.60 -8.33
N ASP A 36 -3.66 -6.75 -7.95
CA ASP A 36 -4.39 -6.91 -6.68
C ASP A 36 -3.47 -7.34 -5.52
N THR A 37 -2.19 -6.98 -5.58
CA THR A 37 -1.21 -7.38 -4.56
C THR A 37 -0.87 -6.23 -3.61
N LEU A 38 -0.68 -6.59 -2.34
CA LEU A 38 -0.28 -5.69 -1.26
C LEU A 38 1.03 -6.14 -0.64
N LEU A 39 1.82 -5.18 -0.17
CA LEU A 39 3.04 -5.45 0.57
C LEU A 39 2.70 -6.02 1.94
N ASP A 40 3.11 -7.26 2.20
CA ASP A 40 3.05 -7.85 3.53
C ASP A 40 4.05 -7.17 4.47
N ARG A 41 3.57 -6.64 5.59
CA ARG A 41 4.37 -5.82 6.53
C ARG A 41 5.43 -6.61 7.28
N HIS A 42 5.29 -7.93 7.37
CA HIS A 42 6.24 -8.80 8.08
C HIS A 42 7.28 -9.41 7.14
N ARG A 43 6.87 -9.78 5.93
CA ARG A 43 7.72 -10.48 4.95
C ARG A 43 8.42 -9.53 3.99
N GLY A 44 7.89 -8.32 3.78
CA GLY A 44 8.40 -7.38 2.78
C GLY A 44 8.23 -7.91 1.35
N THR A 45 7.17 -8.69 1.11
CA THR A 45 6.84 -9.28 -0.19
C THR A 45 5.41 -8.96 -0.57
N PHE A 46 5.15 -8.75 -1.87
CA PHE A 46 3.79 -8.56 -2.36
C PHE A 46 3.03 -9.89 -2.42
N LEU A 47 1.84 -9.92 -1.82
CA LEU A 47 0.93 -11.07 -1.84
C LEU A 47 -0.45 -10.62 -2.37
N PRO A 48 -1.20 -11.50 -3.05
CA PRO A 48 -2.56 -11.20 -3.50
C PRO A 48 -3.47 -10.85 -2.31
N VAL A 49 -4.43 -9.93 -2.49
CA VAL A 49 -5.39 -9.53 -1.43
C VAL A 49 -6.21 -10.69 -0.85
N ARG A 50 -6.33 -11.78 -1.61
CA ARG A 50 -7.05 -13.02 -1.23
C ARG A 50 -6.18 -14.01 -0.47
N GLU A 51 -4.89 -13.76 -0.33
CA GLU A 51 -3.99 -14.61 0.44
C GLU A 51 -4.35 -14.53 1.92
N SER A 52 -4.69 -15.68 2.50
CA SER A 52 -5.14 -15.77 3.90
C SER A 52 -4.08 -15.38 4.91
N THR A 53 -2.81 -15.52 4.53
CA THR A 53 -1.65 -15.22 5.40
C THR A 53 -1.12 -13.79 5.24
N LEU A 54 -1.72 -13.00 4.34
CA LEU A 54 -1.34 -11.61 4.14
C LEU A 54 -1.66 -10.79 5.38
N ASP A 55 -0.70 -9.97 5.82
CA ASP A 55 -0.88 -8.89 6.77
C ASP A 55 -0.32 -7.60 6.19
N ALA A 56 -1.20 -6.74 5.66
CA ALA A 56 -0.81 -5.55 4.89
C ALA A 56 -1.42 -4.24 5.41
N LEU A 57 -2.00 -4.24 6.62
CA LEU A 57 -2.54 -3.03 7.23
C LEU A 57 -1.49 -2.36 8.14
N PHE A 58 -1.13 -1.14 7.76
CA PHE A 58 -0.35 -0.21 8.57
C PHE A 58 -1.28 0.74 9.31
N SER A 59 -0.90 1.12 10.54
CA SER A 59 -1.72 1.96 11.41
C SER A 59 -1.74 3.42 10.98
N ASP A 60 -0.68 3.89 10.31
CA ASP A 60 -0.58 5.24 9.78
C ASP A 60 0.14 5.29 8.42
N PHE A 61 0.03 6.45 7.76
CA PHE A 61 0.61 6.68 6.45
C PHE A 61 2.15 6.65 6.48
N ALA A 62 2.77 7.10 7.58
CA ALA A 62 4.22 7.18 7.69
C ALA A 62 4.87 5.78 7.77
N GLU A 63 4.23 4.85 8.47
CA GLU A 63 4.62 3.43 8.51
C GLU A 63 4.54 2.80 7.13
N ALA A 64 3.42 2.98 6.41
CA ALA A 64 3.24 2.49 5.05
C ALA A 64 4.30 3.08 4.10
N ARG A 65 4.58 4.38 4.22
CA ARG A 65 5.61 5.08 3.44
C ARG A 65 7.01 4.54 3.71
N ASN A 66 7.36 4.28 4.97
CA ASN A 66 8.66 3.71 5.31
C ASN A 66 8.82 2.28 4.76
N ALA A 67 7.74 1.47 4.81
CA ALA A 67 7.73 0.14 4.23
C ALA A 67 7.91 0.19 2.69
N ALA A 68 7.18 1.07 2.01
CA ALA A 68 7.31 1.29 0.55
C ALA A 68 8.73 1.74 0.18
N ALA A 69 9.27 2.76 0.86
CA ALA A 69 10.63 3.25 0.63
C ALA A 69 11.70 2.17 0.88
N THR A 70 11.50 1.31 1.86
CA THR A 70 12.40 0.19 2.15
C THR A 70 12.36 -0.86 1.06
N TRP A 71 11.16 -1.21 0.58
CA TRP A 71 10.99 -2.13 -0.53
C TRP A 71 11.62 -1.58 -1.82
N THR A 72 11.31 -0.33 -2.19
CA THR A 72 11.85 0.31 -3.40
C THR A 72 13.37 0.36 -3.41
N ARG A 73 14.00 0.73 -2.30
CA ARG A 73 15.48 0.74 -2.19
C ARG A 73 16.11 -0.63 -2.40
N LYS A 74 15.40 -1.70 -2.07
CA LYS A 74 15.88 -3.07 -2.18
C LYS A 74 15.64 -3.67 -3.57
N HIS A 75 14.58 -3.25 -4.25
CA HIS A 75 14.08 -3.94 -5.44
C HIS A 75 14.15 -3.14 -6.74
N CYS A 76 14.26 -1.80 -6.68
CA CYS A 76 14.30 -0.95 -7.86
C CYS A 76 15.70 -0.42 -8.11
N ALA A 77 16.11 -0.40 -9.38
CA ALA A 77 17.38 0.21 -9.78
C ALA A 77 17.28 1.73 -9.74
N GLN A 78 16.15 2.28 -10.20
CA GLN A 78 15.82 3.68 -10.05
C GLN A 78 14.58 3.88 -9.15
N PRO A 79 14.56 4.90 -8.28
CA PRO A 79 13.47 5.10 -7.33
C PRO A 79 12.11 5.26 -8.03
N ASP A 80 12.06 5.97 -9.14
CA ASP A 80 10.88 6.30 -9.95
C ASP A 80 10.24 5.10 -10.69
N GLU A 81 10.89 3.93 -10.71
CA GLU A 81 10.37 2.71 -11.35
C GLU A 81 9.40 1.91 -10.46
N HIS A 82 9.15 2.36 -9.22
CA HIS A 82 8.62 1.50 -8.16
C HIS A 82 7.20 0.97 -8.38
N ARG A 83 6.33 1.70 -9.11
CA ARG A 83 4.92 1.32 -9.35
C ARG A 83 4.15 0.95 -8.07
N LEU A 84 4.32 1.75 -7.02
CA LEU A 84 3.72 1.55 -5.71
C LEU A 84 2.81 2.74 -5.38
N ALA A 85 1.69 2.47 -4.73
CA ALA A 85 0.84 3.51 -4.14
C ALA A 85 0.38 3.11 -2.74
N ILE A 86 0.30 4.08 -1.85
CA ILE A 86 -0.31 3.91 -0.54
C ILE A 86 -1.80 4.19 -0.69
N VAL A 87 -2.63 3.24 -0.27
CA VAL A 87 -4.08 3.28 -0.47
C VAL A 87 -4.82 3.01 0.84
N PRO A 88 -6.03 3.58 1.01
CA PRO A 88 -6.90 3.19 2.11
C PRO A 88 -7.37 1.75 1.91
N ALA A 89 -7.25 0.94 2.96
CA ALA A 89 -7.61 -0.46 2.93
C ALA A 89 -8.31 -0.89 4.24
N SER A 90 -8.98 -2.03 4.18
CA SER A 90 -9.54 -2.71 5.35
C SER A 90 -9.36 -4.22 5.26
N PHE A 91 -9.47 -4.89 6.39
CA PHE A 91 -9.61 -6.34 6.45
C PHE A 91 -11.09 -6.70 6.66
N ASP A 92 -11.62 -7.57 5.81
CA ASP A 92 -12.97 -8.10 5.97
C ASP A 92 -12.90 -9.38 6.82
N PRO A 93 -13.41 -9.38 8.07
CA PRO A 93 -13.33 -10.55 8.95
C PRO A 93 -14.26 -11.70 8.53
N VAL A 94 -15.28 -11.43 7.72
CA VAL A 94 -16.22 -12.44 7.22
C VAL A 94 -15.60 -13.17 6.03
N LEU A 95 -15.04 -12.42 5.08
CA LEU A 95 -14.37 -12.97 3.90
C LEU A 95 -12.92 -13.38 4.16
N LYS A 96 -12.36 -13.02 5.33
CA LYS A 96 -10.97 -13.26 5.76
C LYS A 96 -9.93 -12.79 4.74
N ARG A 97 -10.11 -11.58 4.21
CA ARG A 97 -9.23 -11.02 3.17
C ARG A 97 -9.13 -9.50 3.24
N HIS A 98 -8.11 -8.95 2.61
CA HIS A 98 -7.95 -7.51 2.45
C HIS A 98 -8.93 -6.97 1.39
N VAL A 99 -9.38 -5.74 1.60
CA VAL A 99 -10.29 -5.00 0.72
C VAL A 99 -9.62 -3.67 0.37
N LEU A 100 -9.37 -3.47 -0.92
CA LEU A 100 -8.95 -2.19 -1.48
C LEU A 100 -10.20 -1.30 -1.64
N ILE A 101 -10.25 -0.17 -0.95
CA ILE A 101 -11.45 0.69 -0.98
C ILE A 101 -11.68 1.30 -2.37
N TYR A 102 -10.60 1.64 -3.07
CA TYR A 102 -10.65 2.16 -4.45
C TYR A 102 -10.46 1.08 -5.52
N GLY A 103 -10.39 -0.20 -5.13
CA GLY A 103 -10.01 -1.27 -6.05
C GLY A 103 -8.55 -1.22 -6.46
N VAL A 104 -8.21 -1.86 -7.58
CA VAL A 104 -6.86 -1.86 -8.12
C VAL A 104 -6.59 -0.54 -8.80
N LEU A 105 -5.63 0.24 -8.29
CA LEU A 105 -5.16 1.44 -8.98
C LEU A 105 -4.32 1.08 -10.21
N CYS A 106 -4.62 1.75 -11.33
CA CYS A 106 -3.84 1.64 -12.57
C CYS A 106 -2.57 2.50 -12.47
N GLY A 107 -1.47 2.02 -13.03
CA GLY A 107 -0.21 2.74 -13.15
C GLY A 107 -0.20 3.80 -14.26
N GLN A 108 -1.26 3.85 -15.08
CA GLN A 108 -1.50 4.85 -16.11
C GLN A 108 -2.94 5.33 -16.03
N PRO A 109 -3.20 6.65 -16.17
CA PRO A 109 -4.55 7.22 -16.17
C PRO A 109 -5.39 6.78 -17.38
#